data_AF-A0A530B2W7-F1
#
_entry.id   AF-A0A530B2W7-F1
#
_cell.length_a   1.000
_cell.length_b   1.000
_cell.length_c   1.000
_cell.angle_alpha   90.00
_cell.angle_beta   90.00
_cell.angle_gamma   90.00
#
_symmetry.space_group_name_H-M   'P 1'
#
loop_
_entity.id
_entity.type
_entity.pdbx_description
1 polymer ?
#
loop_
_entity_poly.entity_id
_entity_poly.type
_entity_poly.pdbx_seq_one_letter_code
_entity_poly.pdbx_strand_id
1 'polypeptide(L)' 'MADYIIVGGGSAGCVLAARLSEDPDLSVVLLEAGPPDTDRYIHMPVGFFKMTSGPLIWGYDTAPGKEIDGRVMVY' A
#
# COMPACT_ATOMS: atom_id res chain seq x y z
N MET A 1 24.14 1.39 -8.23
CA MET A 1 23.80 1.51 -6.79
C MET A 1 22.70 2.56 -6.71
N ALA A 2 21.70 2.39 -5.83
CA ALA A 2 20.63 3.36 -5.68
C ALA A 2 21.03 4.46 -4.69
N ASP A 3 20.68 5.71 -4.98
CA ASP A 3 20.83 6.83 -4.05
C ASP A 3 19.70 6.81 -3.02
N TYR A 4 18.50 6.39 -3.45
CA TYR A 4 17.33 6.22 -2.59
C TYR A 4 16.70 4.85 -2.79
N ILE A 5 16.38 4.19 -1.67
CA ILE A 5 15.55 2.99 -1.64
C ILE A 5 14.30 3.31 -0.83
N ILE A 6 13.16 3.29 -1.50
CA ILE A 6 11.83 3.52 -0.91
C ILE A 6 11.18 2.15 -0.71
N VAL A 7 10.74 1.87 0.51
CA VAL A 7 10.07 0.62 0.87
C VAL A 7 8.59 0.90 1.11
N GLY A 8 7.76 0.41 0.20
CA GLY A 8 6.31 0.61 0.15
C GLY A 8 5.89 1.65 -0.88
N GLY A 9 5.23 1.21 -1.96
CA GLY A 9 4.53 1.98 -2.98
C GLY A 9 3.11 2.40 -2.58
N GLY A 10 2.92 2.78 -1.31
CA GLY A 10 1.69 3.43 -0.84
C GLY A 10 1.60 4.90 -1.26
N SER A 11 0.60 5.62 -0.74
CA SER A 11 0.35 7.03 -1.13
C SER A 11 1.58 7.94 -0.97
N ALA A 12 2.36 7.78 0.11
CA ALA A 12 3.58 8.56 0.32
C ALA A 12 4.74 8.06 -0.55
N GLY A 13 4.90 6.73 -0.67
CA GLY A 13 6.01 6.12 -1.41
C GLY A 13 5.97 6.43 -2.90
N CYS A 14 4.79 6.34 -3.53
CA CYS A 14 4.61 6.72 -4.94
C CYS A 14 4.93 8.20 -5.18
N VAL A 15 4.51 9.10 -4.27
CA VAL A 15 4.81 10.53 -4.39
C VAL A 15 6.32 10.79 -4.24
N LEU A 16 6.97 10.18 -3.25
CA LEU A 16 8.42 10.31 -3.07
C LEU A 16 9.19 9.77 -4.27
N ALA A 17 8.84 8.58 -4.76
CA ALA A 17 9.47 7.96 -5.91
C ALA A 17 9.35 8.86 -7.15
N ALA A 18 8.15 9.35 -7.43
CA ALA A 18 7.90 10.26 -8.55
C ALA A 18 8.76 11.52 -8.46
N ARG A 19 8.75 12.22 -7.31
CA ARG A 19 9.49 13.49 -7.14
C ARG A 19 11.00 13.33 -7.16
N LEU A 20 11.54 12.31 -6.50
CA LEU A 20 12.98 12.08 -6.50
C LEU A 20 13.47 11.67 -7.90
N SER A 21 12.67 10.91 -8.65
CA SER A 21 13.01 10.50 -10.02
C SER A 21 12.91 11.60 -11.08
N GLU A 22 12.39 12.79 -10.74
CA GLU A 22 12.41 13.95 -11.63
C GLU A 22 13.84 14.47 -11.86
N ASP A 23 14.75 14.21 -10.92
CA ASP A 23 16.18 14.50 -11.07
C ASP A 23 16.87 13.33 -11.80
N PRO A 24 17.38 13.52 -13.03
CA PRO A 24 18.01 12.45 -13.80
C PRO A 24 19.36 12.00 -13.24
N ASP A 25 19.96 12.77 -12.32
CA ASP A 25 21.24 12.40 -11.69
C ASP A 25 21.05 11.42 -10.52
N LEU A 26 19.80 11.15 -10.10
CA LEU A 26 19.47 10.25 -9.00
C LEU A 26 18.98 8.88 -9.48
N SER A 27 19.49 7.81 -8.86
CA SER A 27 18.96 6.45 -8.99
C SER A 27 18.01 6.13 -7.83
N VAL A 28 16.73 5.92 -8.15
CA VAL A 28 15.68 5.62 -7.16
C VAL A 28 15.16 4.20 -7.36
N VAL A 29 15.09 3.43 -6.28
CA VAL A 29 14.49 2.09 -6.26
C VAL A 29 13.26 2.11 -5.36
N LEU A 30 12.11 1.68 -5.88
CA LEU A 30 10.88 1.46 -5.12
C LEU A 30 10.63 -0.04 -4.97
N LEU A 31 10.50 -0.51 -3.75
CA LEU A 31 10.13 -1.89 -3.42
C LEU A 31 8.69 -1.90 -2.90
N GLU A 32 7.79 -2.58 -3.59
CA GLU A 32 6.40 -2.75 -3.17
C GLU A 32 6.08 -4.24 -3.03
N ALA A 33 5.36 -4.59 -1.96
CA ALA A 33 5.01 -5.98 -1.66
C ALA A 33 3.84 -6.47 -2.51
N GLY A 34 2.89 -5.58 -2.80
CA GLY A 34 1.72 -5.87 -3.63
C GLY A 34 2.06 -6.02 -5.12
N PRO A 35 1.15 -6.65 -5.89
CA PRO A 35 1.27 -6.70 -7.34
C PRO A 35 1.03 -5.32 -7.98
N PRO A 36 1.35 -5.16 -9.28
CA PRO A 36 0.91 -3.99 -10.05
C PRO A 36 -0.60 -3.76 -9.96
N ASP A 37 -1.02 -2.50 -10.01
CA ASP A 37 -2.40 -2.01 -9.79
C ASP A 37 -3.38 -2.32 -10.94
N THR A 38 -3.37 -3.55 -11.44
CA THR A 38 -4.07 -3.94 -12.67
C THR A 38 -5.51 -4.44 -12.45
N ASP A 39 -5.94 -4.60 -11.20
CA ASP A 39 -7.32 -5.02 -10.89
C ASP A 39 -8.32 -3.91 -11.26
N ARG A 40 -9.36 -4.26 -12.04
CA ARG A 40 -10.38 -3.32 -12.49
C ARG A 40 -11.06 -2.56 -11.34
N TYR A 41 -11.19 -3.20 -10.17
CA TYR A 41 -11.89 -2.61 -9.03
C TYR A 41 -11.09 -1.48 -8.37
N ILE A 42 -9.77 -1.41 -8.59
CA ILE A 42 -8.92 -0.29 -8.16
C ILE A 42 -9.31 1.00 -8.91
N HIS A 43 -9.60 0.87 -10.22
CA HIS A 43 -9.87 2.01 -11.10
C HIS A 43 -11.35 2.42 -11.17
N MET A 44 -12.23 1.65 -10.53
CA MET A 44 -13.66 1.96 -10.42
C MET A 44 -13.93 2.61 -9.07
N PRO A 45 -14.40 3.88 -8.97
CA PRO A 45 -14.65 4.53 -7.68
C PRO A 45 -15.59 3.73 -6.75
N VAL A 46 -16.60 3.06 -7.30
CA VAL A 46 -17.53 2.19 -6.55
C VAL A 46 -16.96 0.80 -6.26
N GLY A 47 -15.81 0.45 -6.84
CA GLY A 47 -15.15 -0.84 -6.72
C GLY A 47 -14.51 -1.10 -5.35
N PHE A 48 -14.32 -0.06 -4.52
CA PHE A 48 -13.68 -0.17 -3.21
C PHE A 48 -14.25 -1.28 -2.31
N PHE A 49 -15.57 -1.48 -2.29
CA PHE A 49 -16.21 -2.53 -1.48
C PHE A 49 -15.78 -3.96 -1.86
N LYS A 50 -15.26 -4.16 -3.08
CA LYS A 50 -14.70 -5.45 -3.50
C LYS A 50 -13.25 -5.65 -3.07
N MET A 51 -12.61 -4.60 -2.57
CA MET A 51 -11.20 -4.54 -2.23
C MET A 51 -10.93 -4.58 -0.72
N THR A 52 -11.98 -4.56 0.12
CA THR A 52 -11.84 -4.60 1.59
C THR A 52 -11.51 -5.98 2.15
N SER A 53 -11.26 -6.97 1.29
CA SER A 53 -10.84 -8.32 1.66
C SER A 53 -10.13 -8.97 0.47
N GLY A 54 -9.36 -10.03 0.71
CA GLY A 54 -8.67 -10.78 -0.35
C GLY A 54 -7.19 -10.40 -0.49
N PRO A 55 -6.56 -10.69 -1.64
CA PRO A 55 -5.09 -10.72 -1.76
C PRO A 55 -4.43 -9.34 -1.90
N LEU A 56 -5.21 -8.27 -2.02
CA LEU A 56 -4.73 -6.90 -2.28
C LEU A 56 -4.72 -6.02 -1.02
N ILE A 57 -5.00 -6.62 0.13
CA ILE A 57 -5.01 -6.04 1.46
C ILE A 57 -4.14 -6.94 2.34
N TRP A 58 -3.44 -6.35 3.31
CA TRP A 58 -2.59 -7.09 4.23
C TRP A 58 -3.36 -8.10 5.10
N GLY A 59 -4.64 -7.84 5.37
CA GLY A 59 -5.53 -8.76 6.09
C GLY A 59 -5.09 -8.92 7.54
N TYR A 60 -4.81 -7.80 8.21
CA TYR A 60 -4.36 -7.84 9.59
C TYR A 60 -5.55 -7.93 10.53
N ASP A 61 -5.36 -8.65 11.63
CA ASP A 61 -6.30 -8.63 12.74
C ASP A 61 -5.67 -7.90 13.92
N THR A 62 -6.48 -7.09 14.58
CA THR A 62 -6.08 -6.46 15.84
C THR A 62 -6.01 -7.49 16.97
N ALA A 63 -5.25 -7.19 18.02
CA ALA A 63 -5.37 -7.95 19.27
C ALA A 63 -6.76 -7.73 19.90
N PRO A 64 -7.29 -8.70 20.68
CA PRO A 64 -8.56 -8.54 21.40
C PRO A 64 -8.57 -7.27 22.25
N GLY A 65 -9.47 -6.34 21.94
CA GLY A 65 -9.53 -5.06 22.62
C GLY A 65 -10.38 -5.12 23.90
N LYS A 66 -9.82 -4.71 25.03
CA LYS A 66 -10.51 -4.71 26.32
C LYS A 66 -11.74 -3.79 26.32
N GLU A 67 -11.62 -2.64 25.67
CA GLU A 67 -12.64 -1.60 25.56
C GLU A 67 -13.77 -1.95 24.59
N ILE A 68 -13.58 -3.01 23.81
CA ILE A 68 -14.55 -3.51 22.83
C ILE A 68 -15.02 -4.93 23.18
N ASP A 69 -14.95 -5.30 24.46
CA ASP A 69 -15.42 -6.58 25.00
C ASP A 69 -14.71 -7.79 24.36
N GLY A 70 -13.39 -7.69 24.21
CA GLY A 70 -12.56 -8.74 23.63
C GLY A 70 -12.71 -8.93 22.12
N ARG A 71 -13.44 -8.05 21.43
CA ARG A 71 -13.57 -8.12 19.97
C ARG A 71 -12.22 -7.94 19.27
N VAL A 72 -12.09 -8.63 18.15
CA VAL A 72 -11.01 -8.49 17.18
C VAL A 72 -11.57 -7.74 15.98
N MET A 73 -10.97 -6.60 15.66
CA MET A 73 -11.26 -5.85 14.44
C MET A 73 -10.37 -6.33 13.31
N VAL A 74 -10.99 -6.60 12.16
CA VAL A 74 -10.34 -6.90 10.89
C VAL A 74 -9.88 -5.58 10.26
N TYR A 75 -8.64 -5.53 9.81
CA TYR A 75 -7.99 -4.38 9.18
C TYR A 75 -7.45 -4.71 7.78
#